data_AF-A0A6M1RQB7-F1
#
_entry.id   AF-A0A6M1RQB7-F1
#
_cell.length_a   1.000
_cell.length_b   1.000
_cell.length_c   1.000
_cell.angle_alpha   90.00
_cell.angle_beta   90.00
_cell.angle_gamma   90.00
#
_symmetry.space_group_name_H-M   'P 1'
#
loop_
_entity.id
_entity.type
_entity.pdbx_description
1 polymer ?
#
loop_
_entity_poly.entity_id
_entity_poly.type
_entity_poly.pdbx_seq_one_letter_code
_entity_poly.pdbx_strand_id
1 'polypeptide(L)'
;MKLFHVVIAMFCLLSAFSSQANECPQGEKNVSFKKLTQLSQNFGKALVEGPKTTRETKAVLWINEVKSSASDIDTLVQFDDGKTALSLVEELERNTFLSEQWLAGGEPENVNSLVGLYYRKSAFLSENPDEIYVDVESGKVTLNLDAVKHKGCRAYLMGWVDAINTYRDIAFQRNAQVVSDLAIEYGKQWNRYFDEGRSQTLIDRPFTAWFYSDELSSQNFVLPPKYQLFLAHPSVLMEYVGDANDGSQFEAALAVEWLGINAWQSCFGADFACGASLVSTYSDRAGVDDIGHGLMLHVKNSYSFGATVRDGDVGYFITVDLLKAFEDKQSEVKAWQIKANEILGKETGQ
;
A
#
# COMPACT_ATOMS: atom_id res chain seq x y z
N MET A 1 47.60 33.40 -57.96
CA MET A 1 48.34 33.42 -56.68
C MET A 1 47.55 34.11 -55.54
N LYS A 2 46.22 33.96 -55.48
CA LYS A 2 45.35 34.52 -54.42
C LYS A 2 44.33 33.51 -53.86
N LEU A 3 44.52 32.22 -54.14
CA LEU A 3 43.67 31.13 -53.63
C LEU A 3 44.37 30.26 -52.58
N PHE A 4 45.63 30.57 -52.24
CA PHE A 4 46.45 29.78 -51.31
C PHE A 4 46.57 30.38 -49.90
N HIS A 5 46.05 31.61 -49.68
CA HIS A 5 46.14 32.31 -48.39
C HIS A 5 44.83 32.27 -47.57
N VAL A 6 43.73 31.74 -48.13
CA VAL A 6 42.44 31.62 -47.43
C VAL A 6 42.29 30.26 -46.75
N VAL A 7 43.00 29.23 -47.21
CA VAL A 7 42.92 27.87 -46.65
C VAL A 7 43.82 27.69 -45.40
N ILE A 8 44.85 28.52 -45.23
CA ILE A 8 45.75 28.44 -44.06
C ILE A 8 45.21 29.25 -42.86
N ALA A 9 44.42 30.29 -43.10
CA ALA A 9 43.76 31.06 -42.03
C ALA A 9 42.54 30.34 -41.41
N MET A 10 41.95 29.36 -42.12
CA MET A 10 40.84 28.56 -41.61
C MET A 10 41.29 27.34 -40.78
N PHE A 11 42.55 26.91 -40.92
CA PHE A 11 43.12 25.79 -40.15
C PHE A 11 43.73 26.22 -38.80
N CYS A 12 44.06 27.51 -38.62
CA CYS A 12 44.54 28.06 -37.35
C CYS A 12 43.40 28.53 -36.42
N LEU A 13 42.16 28.67 -36.92
CA LEU A 13 40.97 28.97 -36.10
C LEU A 13 40.23 27.70 -35.64
N LEU A 14 40.50 26.54 -36.24
CA LEU A 14 39.98 25.23 -35.81
C LEU A 14 40.87 24.49 -34.81
N SER A 15 42.05 25.05 -34.47
CA SER A 15 42.93 24.55 -33.41
C SER A 15 42.93 25.41 -32.15
N ALA A 16 42.10 26.47 -32.10
CA ALA A 16 41.95 27.35 -30.94
C ALA A 16 40.72 27.02 -30.06
N PHE A 17 39.92 26.00 -30.40
CA PHE A 17 38.74 25.57 -29.63
C PHE A 17 38.74 24.06 -29.34
N SER A 18 39.89 23.47 -28.99
CA SER A 18 39.96 22.05 -28.65
C SER A 18 40.69 21.70 -27.34
N SER A 19 40.84 22.62 -26.39
CA SER A 19 41.53 22.30 -25.13
C SER A 19 41.12 23.05 -23.86
N GLN A 20 39.99 23.76 -23.82
CA GLN A 20 39.52 24.43 -22.59
C GLN A 20 38.08 24.01 -22.31
N ALA A 21 37.75 23.21 -21.31
CA ALA A 21 38.38 23.01 -20.00
C ALA A 21 38.14 21.56 -19.56
N ASN A 22 38.99 20.92 -18.75
CA ASN A 22 38.65 19.58 -18.23
C ASN A 22 39.34 19.16 -16.91
N GLU A 23 39.83 20.10 -16.09
CA GLU A 23 40.06 19.78 -14.69
C GLU A 23 38.81 20.17 -13.90
N CYS A 24 37.79 19.30 -13.93
CA CYS A 24 36.81 19.33 -12.83
C CYS A 24 37.59 19.24 -11.52
N PRO A 25 37.24 20.03 -10.49
CA PRO A 25 38.03 20.16 -9.27
C PRO A 25 38.50 18.77 -8.81
N GLN A 26 39.79 18.49 -9.09
CA GLN A 26 40.39 17.18 -8.90
C GLN A 26 40.49 16.96 -7.40
N GLY A 27 39.57 16.18 -6.85
CA GLY A 27 39.87 15.36 -5.69
C GLY A 27 40.23 16.11 -4.41
N GLU A 28 39.64 17.27 -4.13
CA GLU A 28 39.34 17.50 -2.72
C GLU A 28 38.14 16.62 -2.39
N LYS A 29 38.36 15.61 -1.55
CA LYS A 29 37.39 14.68 -0.97
C LYS A 29 36.21 15.37 -0.22
N ASN A 30 36.05 16.67 -0.42
CA ASN A 30 35.14 17.60 0.24
C ASN A 30 34.63 18.67 -0.75
N VAL A 31 34.30 18.33 -2.01
CA VAL A 31 33.18 19.06 -2.64
C VAL A 31 31.92 18.65 -1.89
N SER A 32 31.80 19.16 -0.68
CA SER A 32 30.65 18.88 0.15
C SER A 32 29.56 19.76 -0.41
N PHE A 33 28.61 19.15 -1.11
CA PHE A 33 27.28 19.71 -1.31
C PHE A 33 26.53 19.85 0.03
N LYS A 34 27.24 20.12 1.15
CA LYS A 34 26.76 20.06 2.53
C LYS A 34 25.55 20.96 2.75
N LYS A 35 25.55 22.15 2.13
CA LYS A 35 24.38 23.05 2.17
C LYS A 35 23.17 22.42 1.49
N LEU A 36 23.36 21.91 0.27
CA LEU A 36 22.32 21.21 -0.49
C LEU A 36 21.85 19.94 0.23
N THR A 37 22.76 19.07 0.68
CA THR A 37 22.45 17.88 1.50
C THR A 37 21.65 18.26 2.74
N GLN A 38 22.04 19.31 3.48
CA GLN A 38 21.31 19.75 4.67
C GLN A 38 19.91 20.27 4.31
N LEU A 39 19.77 21.01 3.20
CA LEU A 39 18.47 21.48 2.72
C LEU A 39 17.59 20.33 2.24
N SER A 40 18.15 19.33 1.55
CA SER A 40 17.46 18.09 1.15
C SER A 40 17.00 17.33 2.38
N GLN A 41 17.86 17.16 3.40
CA GLN A 41 17.47 16.50 4.65
C GLN A 41 16.34 17.26 5.37
N ASN A 42 16.45 18.59 5.46
CA ASN A 42 15.43 19.43 6.08
C ASN A 42 14.11 19.37 5.32
N PHE A 43 14.16 19.32 3.99
CA PHE A 43 13.00 19.15 3.14
C PHE A 43 12.37 17.76 3.34
N GLY A 44 13.16 16.68 3.31
CA GLY A 44 12.69 15.32 3.57
C GLY A 44 12.02 15.17 4.93
N LYS A 45 12.60 15.76 5.98
CA LYS A 45 11.96 15.82 7.32
C LYS A 45 10.66 16.62 7.30
N ALA A 46 10.65 17.78 6.64
CA ALA A 46 9.45 18.60 6.56
C ALA A 46 8.32 17.89 5.80
N LEU A 47 8.63 17.15 4.73
CA LEU A 47 7.65 16.35 3.99
C LEU A 47 6.93 15.34 4.88
N VAL A 48 7.66 14.79 5.85
CA VAL A 48 7.17 13.75 6.76
C VAL A 48 6.44 14.31 7.98
N GLU A 49 6.98 15.36 8.59
CA GLU A 49 6.56 15.80 9.94
C GLU A 49 6.01 17.23 9.97
N GLY A 50 6.20 17.99 8.90
CA GLY A 50 5.94 19.42 8.87
C GLY A 50 4.49 19.78 8.54
N PRO A 51 3.90 20.79 9.19
CA PRO A 51 2.65 21.37 8.70
C PRO A 51 2.85 21.92 7.27
N LYS A 52 1.76 22.05 6.51
CA LYS A 52 1.77 22.49 5.10
C LYS A 52 2.70 23.70 4.86
N THR A 53 2.60 24.74 5.68
CA THR A 53 3.42 25.96 5.57
C THR A 53 4.92 25.70 5.75
N THR A 54 5.30 24.76 6.62
CA THR A 54 6.71 24.36 6.80
C THR A 54 7.21 23.57 5.61
N ARG A 55 6.38 22.67 5.04
CA ARG A 55 6.69 21.93 3.81
C ARG A 55 6.97 22.88 2.66
N GLU A 56 6.08 23.83 2.40
CA GLU A 56 6.21 24.85 1.36
C GLU A 56 7.50 25.66 1.52
N THR A 57 7.75 26.15 2.73
CA THR A 57 8.95 26.95 3.02
C THR A 57 10.23 26.15 2.77
N LYS A 58 10.30 24.89 3.21
CA LYS A 58 11.49 24.05 3.01
C LYS A 58 11.65 23.60 1.56
N ALA A 59 10.55 23.35 0.85
CA ALA A 59 10.55 23.03 -0.58
C ALA A 59 11.14 24.17 -1.41
N VAL A 60 10.69 25.42 -1.17
CA VAL A 60 11.21 26.62 -1.87
C VAL A 60 12.70 26.83 -1.60
N LEU A 61 13.13 26.69 -0.34
CA LEU A 61 14.55 26.82 0.01
C LEU A 61 15.40 25.74 -0.67
N TRP A 62 14.88 24.51 -0.72
CA TRP A 62 15.56 23.39 -1.36
C TRP A 62 15.67 23.56 -2.88
N ILE A 63 14.57 23.85 -3.59
CA ILE A 63 14.58 23.98 -5.06
C ILE A 63 15.46 25.14 -5.53
N ASN A 64 15.49 26.25 -4.77
CA ASN A 64 16.37 27.38 -5.07
C ASN A 64 17.86 26.99 -4.95
N GLU A 65 18.21 26.17 -3.95
CA GLU A 65 19.58 25.64 -3.83
C GLU A 65 19.91 24.63 -4.93
N VAL A 66 18.96 23.76 -5.29
CA VAL A 66 19.12 22.81 -6.39
C VAL A 66 19.40 23.58 -7.70
N LYS A 67 18.64 24.63 -8.00
CA LYS A 67 18.87 25.49 -9.18
C LYS A 67 20.22 26.20 -9.13
N SER A 68 20.58 26.79 -7.98
CA SER A 68 21.86 27.46 -7.81
C SER A 68 23.02 26.49 -8.08
N SER A 69 22.99 25.31 -7.45
CA SER A 69 24.04 24.29 -7.63
C SER A 69 24.06 23.69 -9.04
N ALA A 70 22.91 23.59 -9.70
CA ALA A 70 22.81 23.16 -11.10
C ALA A 70 23.46 24.19 -12.05
N SER A 71 23.23 25.49 -11.81
CA SER A 71 23.92 26.55 -12.55
C SER A 71 25.43 26.50 -12.33
N ASP A 72 25.90 26.22 -11.11
CA ASP A 72 27.33 26.04 -10.84
C ASP A 72 27.89 24.85 -11.61
N ILE A 73 27.16 23.73 -11.65
CA ILE A 73 27.52 22.55 -12.46
C ILE A 73 27.63 22.90 -13.94
N ASP A 74 26.68 23.68 -14.50
CA ASP A 74 26.70 24.08 -15.91
C ASP A 74 27.91 24.94 -16.27
N THR A 75 28.43 25.73 -15.31
CA THR A 75 29.67 26.50 -15.51
C THR A 75 30.92 25.62 -15.46
N LEU A 76 30.89 24.53 -14.69
CA LEU A 76 32.03 23.64 -14.46
C LEU A 76 32.11 22.49 -15.48
N VAL A 77 30.94 22.01 -15.92
CA VAL A 77 30.78 20.90 -16.86
C VAL A 77 30.16 21.47 -18.12
N GLN A 78 30.95 21.52 -19.19
CA GLN A 78 30.41 21.90 -20.49
C GLN A 78 29.56 20.75 -21.02
N PHE A 79 28.24 20.92 -20.99
CA PHE A 79 27.29 20.01 -21.61
C PHE A 79 27.04 20.37 -23.07
N ASP A 80 26.91 19.35 -23.93
CA ASP A 80 26.52 19.54 -25.32
C ASP A 80 24.99 19.81 -25.44
N ASP A 81 24.60 20.54 -26.49
CA ASP A 81 23.24 20.58 -27.04
C ASP A 81 22.10 20.97 -26.07
N GLY A 82 22.29 22.00 -25.25
CA GLY A 82 21.20 22.66 -24.51
C GLY A 82 20.53 21.83 -23.41
N LYS A 83 21.09 20.66 -23.09
CA LYS A 83 20.65 19.79 -21.98
C LYS A 83 21.55 20.00 -20.77
N THR A 84 21.39 21.15 -20.14
CA THR A 84 22.18 21.55 -18.98
C THR A 84 21.56 21.01 -17.69
N ALA A 85 22.32 20.90 -16.60
CA ALA A 85 21.82 20.52 -15.29
C ALA A 85 20.70 21.47 -14.83
N LEU A 86 20.83 22.78 -15.09
CA LEU A 86 19.77 23.75 -14.77
C LEU A 86 18.48 23.46 -15.56
N SER A 87 18.60 23.18 -16.87
CA SER A 87 17.42 22.91 -17.71
C SER A 87 16.61 21.70 -17.21
N LEU A 88 17.29 20.68 -16.68
CA LEU A 88 16.67 19.49 -16.08
C LEU A 88 15.96 19.81 -14.77
N VAL A 89 16.58 20.64 -13.93
CA VAL A 89 15.96 21.07 -12.65
C VAL A 89 14.73 21.92 -12.92
N GLU A 90 14.79 22.82 -13.91
CA GLU A 90 13.63 23.63 -14.30
C GLU A 90 12.53 22.77 -14.93
N GLU A 91 12.88 21.75 -15.70
CA GLU A 91 11.92 20.79 -16.25
C GLU A 91 11.28 19.95 -15.15
N LEU A 92 12.07 19.48 -14.19
CA LEU A 92 11.58 18.80 -13.00
C LEU A 92 10.62 19.71 -12.24
N GLU A 93 10.98 20.97 -11.99
CA GLU A 93 10.10 21.91 -11.29
C GLU A 93 8.78 22.13 -12.03
N ARG A 94 8.83 22.34 -13.35
CA ARG A 94 7.64 22.50 -14.19
C ARG A 94 6.69 21.30 -14.12
N ASN A 95 7.26 20.09 -14.03
CA ASN A 95 6.48 18.87 -14.21
C ASN A 95 6.18 18.07 -12.93
N THR A 96 6.96 18.23 -11.86
CA THR A 96 6.83 17.39 -10.65
C THR A 96 6.60 18.15 -9.35
N PHE A 97 6.92 19.45 -9.26
CA PHE A 97 7.27 20.00 -7.94
C PHE A 97 6.26 20.97 -7.32
N LEU A 98 5.40 21.64 -8.08
CA LEU A 98 4.54 22.71 -7.54
C LEU A 98 3.13 22.75 -8.14
N SER A 99 2.70 21.67 -8.80
CA SER A 99 1.27 21.50 -9.04
C SER A 99 0.58 21.28 -7.68
N GLU A 100 -0.63 21.83 -7.55
CA GLU A 100 -1.35 21.96 -6.28
C GLU A 100 -1.49 20.64 -5.48
N GLN A 101 -1.31 19.46 -6.09
CA GLN A 101 -1.55 18.15 -5.48
C GLN A 101 -0.67 17.82 -4.26
N TRP A 102 0.63 18.16 -4.25
CA TRP A 102 1.49 17.85 -3.09
C TRP A 102 1.34 18.86 -1.95
N LEU A 103 1.13 20.13 -2.30
CA LEU A 103 0.93 21.21 -1.32
C LEU A 103 -0.51 21.30 -0.81
N ALA A 104 -1.50 20.78 -1.55
CA ALA A 104 -2.90 20.75 -1.12
C ALA A 104 -3.07 20.03 0.22
N GLY A 105 -2.10 19.21 0.64
CA GLY A 105 -2.07 18.67 1.98
C GLY A 105 -3.34 17.89 2.29
N GLY A 106 -3.91 17.22 1.28
CA GLY A 106 -4.78 16.12 1.57
C GLY A 106 -3.99 15.20 2.49
N GLU A 107 -4.51 14.94 3.69
CA GLU A 107 -4.18 13.67 4.33
C GLU A 107 -4.32 12.63 3.22
N PRO A 108 -3.32 11.76 3.01
CA PRO A 108 -3.47 10.74 2.01
C PRO A 108 -4.62 9.85 2.49
N GLU A 109 -5.82 10.13 1.98
CA GLU A 109 -7.03 9.34 2.24
C GLU A 109 -6.80 7.88 1.82
N ASN A 110 -5.74 7.64 1.03
CA ASN A 110 -5.31 6.34 0.58
C ASN A 110 -3.78 6.23 0.49
N VAL A 111 -3.23 5.24 1.19
CA VAL A 111 -1.83 4.78 1.19
C VAL A 111 -1.27 4.61 -0.23
N ASN A 112 -2.10 4.24 -1.19
CA ASN A 112 -1.66 4.00 -2.56
C ASN A 112 -1.36 5.26 -3.35
N SER A 113 -1.90 6.43 -2.97
CA SER A 113 -1.47 7.70 -3.55
C SER A 113 -0.01 8.01 -3.17
N LEU A 114 0.38 7.68 -1.93
CA LEU A 114 1.76 7.77 -1.46
C LEU A 114 2.66 6.71 -2.10
N VAL A 115 2.19 5.47 -2.26
CA VAL A 115 3.01 4.41 -2.87
C VAL A 115 3.21 4.67 -4.37
N GLY A 116 2.15 5.03 -5.10
CA GLY A 116 2.19 5.29 -6.55
C GLY A 116 2.99 6.52 -6.97
N LEU A 117 2.98 7.60 -6.17
CA LEU A 117 3.78 8.80 -6.43
C LEU A 117 5.28 8.57 -6.21
N TYR A 118 5.67 7.59 -5.40
CA TYR A 118 7.06 7.37 -4.99
C TYR A 118 7.74 6.16 -5.66
N TYR A 119 6.95 5.19 -6.15
CA TYR A 119 7.46 4.08 -6.97
C TYR A 119 7.71 4.46 -8.43
N ARG A 120 7.33 5.67 -8.88
CA ARG A 120 7.85 6.19 -10.15
C ARG A 120 9.36 6.33 -10.01
N LYS A 121 10.07 5.60 -10.87
CA LYS A 121 11.54 5.48 -10.89
C LYS A 121 12.19 6.83 -10.66
N SER A 122 13.23 6.80 -9.83
CA SER A 122 14.15 7.90 -9.55
C SER A 122 14.26 8.90 -10.68
N ALA A 123 13.79 10.13 -10.45
CA ALA A 123 13.97 11.25 -11.35
C ALA A 123 15.45 11.63 -11.60
N PHE A 124 16.44 10.86 -11.11
CA PHE A 124 17.86 11.07 -11.40
C PHE A 124 18.69 9.77 -11.50
N LEU A 125 18.09 8.57 -11.44
CA LEU A 125 18.89 7.33 -11.46
C LEU A 125 18.30 6.30 -12.43
N SER A 126 19.14 5.90 -13.36
CA SER A 126 18.90 4.81 -14.29
C SER A 126 19.26 3.46 -13.72
N GLU A 127 18.70 2.39 -14.30
CA GLU A 127 19.21 1.03 -14.09
C GLU A 127 20.67 0.92 -14.58
N ASN A 128 21.07 1.81 -15.49
CA ASN A 128 22.44 2.00 -15.90
C ASN A 128 23.17 2.99 -14.94
N PRO A 129 24.22 2.57 -14.21
CA PRO A 129 24.99 3.46 -13.32
C PRO A 129 25.76 4.57 -14.06
N ASP A 130 25.75 4.54 -15.40
CA ASP A 130 26.34 5.55 -16.29
C ASP A 130 25.31 6.54 -16.87
N GLU A 131 24.04 6.52 -16.41
CA GLU A 131 23.00 7.46 -16.84
C GLU A 131 22.33 8.16 -15.65
N ILE A 132 22.26 9.50 -15.71
CA ILE A 132 21.34 10.29 -14.88
C ILE A 132 20.14 10.59 -15.78
N TYR A 133 18.93 10.14 -15.46
CA TYR A 133 17.73 10.58 -16.18
C TYR A 133 16.68 11.15 -15.24
N VAL A 134 15.93 12.13 -15.76
CA VAL A 134 14.67 12.62 -15.20
C VAL A 134 13.55 12.00 -16.02
N ASP A 135 12.74 11.15 -15.38
CA ASP A 135 11.54 10.59 -15.99
C ASP A 135 10.35 11.49 -15.65
N VAL A 136 9.92 12.25 -16.65
CA VAL A 136 8.70 13.05 -16.59
C VAL A 136 7.66 12.36 -17.45
N GLU A 137 6.55 11.91 -16.83
CA GLU A 137 5.32 11.23 -17.31
C GLU A 137 5.18 10.61 -18.73
N SER A 138 5.90 11.07 -19.75
CA SER A 138 5.93 10.51 -21.11
C SER A 138 7.15 10.93 -21.96
N GLY A 139 8.24 11.43 -21.37
CA GLY A 139 9.42 11.92 -22.09
C GLY A 139 10.69 11.90 -21.24
N LYS A 140 11.50 10.84 -21.38
CA LYS A 140 12.76 10.62 -20.67
C LYS A 140 13.81 11.67 -21.07
N VAL A 141 14.28 12.48 -20.14
CA VAL A 141 15.47 13.33 -20.36
C VAL A 141 16.68 12.70 -19.68
N THR A 142 17.65 12.25 -20.48
CA THR A 142 18.85 11.54 -20.00
C THR A 142 20.09 12.38 -20.20
N LEU A 143 20.85 12.60 -19.14
CA LEU A 143 22.26 12.94 -19.18
C LEU A 143 23.07 11.64 -19.25
N ASN A 144 23.75 11.45 -20.38
CA ASN A 144 24.67 10.34 -20.53
C ASN A 144 26.02 10.70 -19.86
N LEU A 145 26.39 10.00 -18.79
CA LEU A 145 27.65 10.24 -18.10
C LEU A 145 28.87 9.69 -18.87
N ASP A 146 28.68 8.83 -19.88
CA ASP A 146 29.78 8.37 -20.74
C ASP A 146 30.38 9.51 -21.59
N ALA A 147 29.59 10.56 -21.85
CA ALA A 147 30.09 11.79 -22.46
C ALA A 147 31.10 12.51 -21.54
N VAL A 148 30.98 12.31 -20.23
CA VAL A 148 31.84 12.88 -19.20
C VAL A 148 33.06 11.97 -18.98
N LYS A 149 34.01 12.01 -19.92
CA LYS A 149 35.20 11.12 -19.92
C LYS A 149 36.10 11.25 -18.68
N HIS A 150 35.98 12.33 -17.91
CA HIS A 150 36.85 12.62 -16.77
C HIS A 150 36.26 12.11 -15.44
N LYS A 151 36.93 11.12 -14.82
CA LYS A 151 36.49 10.47 -13.56
C LYS A 151 36.14 11.46 -12.43
N GLY A 152 36.85 12.58 -12.34
CA GLY A 152 36.59 13.62 -11.33
C GLY A 152 35.26 14.33 -11.53
N CYS A 153 34.87 14.61 -12.78
CA CYS A 153 33.58 15.24 -13.09
C CYS A 153 32.42 14.29 -12.77
N ARG A 154 32.58 13.00 -13.07
CA ARG A 154 31.61 11.97 -12.71
C ARG A 154 31.41 11.89 -11.19
N ALA A 155 32.49 11.84 -10.42
CA ALA A 155 32.40 11.81 -8.96
C ALA A 155 31.72 13.07 -8.38
N TYR A 156 32.00 14.23 -8.96
CA TYR A 156 31.36 15.50 -8.60
C TYR A 156 29.84 15.47 -8.87
N LEU A 157 29.44 15.04 -10.07
CA LEU A 157 28.03 14.93 -10.46
C LEU A 157 27.28 13.91 -9.61
N MET A 158 27.88 12.75 -9.31
CA MET A 158 27.28 11.75 -8.41
C MET A 158 27.08 12.34 -7.00
N GLY A 159 28.07 13.06 -6.46
CA GLY A 159 27.93 13.73 -5.17
C GLY A 159 26.81 14.78 -5.14
N TRP A 160 26.56 15.47 -6.26
CA TRP A 160 25.43 16.38 -6.39
C TRP A 160 24.10 15.63 -6.41
N VAL A 161 24.00 14.58 -7.21
CA VAL A 161 22.81 13.71 -7.29
C VAL A 161 22.48 13.10 -5.93
N ASP A 162 23.48 12.60 -5.21
CA ASP A 162 23.31 12.05 -3.85
C ASP A 162 22.80 13.12 -2.87
N ALA A 163 23.36 14.33 -2.93
CA ALA A 163 22.94 15.45 -2.10
C ALA A 163 21.50 15.89 -2.38
N ILE A 164 21.06 15.88 -3.65
CA ILE A 164 19.66 16.11 -4.01
C ILE A 164 18.78 14.99 -3.48
N ASN A 165 19.15 13.72 -3.73
CA ASN A 165 18.31 12.58 -3.40
C ASN A 165 18.18 12.29 -1.90
N THR A 166 18.98 12.93 -1.03
CA THR A 166 18.94 12.69 0.41
C THR A 166 17.54 12.92 1.04
N TYR A 167 16.70 13.81 0.47
CA TYR A 167 15.32 13.98 0.97
C TYR A 167 14.47 12.71 0.77
N ARG A 168 14.76 11.92 -0.27
CA ARG A 168 14.01 10.72 -0.65
C ARG A 168 14.24 9.59 0.33
N ASP A 169 15.47 9.38 0.79
CA ASP A 169 15.77 8.33 1.76
C ASP A 169 14.95 8.53 3.04
N ILE A 170 14.83 9.78 3.50
CA ILE A 170 14.02 10.15 4.67
C ILE A 170 12.53 9.93 4.40
N ALA A 171 12.03 10.40 3.26
CA ALA A 171 10.62 10.22 2.89
C ALA A 171 10.25 8.74 2.69
N PHE A 172 11.13 7.96 2.05
CA PHE A 172 10.96 6.54 1.80
C PHE A 172 10.96 5.73 3.09
N GLN A 173 11.94 5.96 3.99
CA GLN A 173 12.00 5.29 5.28
C GLN A 173 10.75 5.55 6.11
N ARG A 174 10.24 6.79 6.14
CA ARG A 174 8.98 7.07 6.83
C ARG A 174 7.80 6.40 6.15
N ASN A 175 7.65 6.51 4.84
CA ASN A 175 6.52 5.92 4.15
C ASN A 175 6.49 4.40 4.35
N ALA A 176 7.65 3.74 4.33
CA ALA A 176 7.77 2.33 4.69
C ALA A 176 7.29 2.06 6.12
N GLN A 177 7.62 2.93 7.09
CA GLN A 177 7.08 2.83 8.46
C GLN A 177 5.55 3.00 8.49
N VAL A 178 5.00 4.03 7.82
CA VAL A 178 3.56 4.29 7.78
C VAL A 178 2.80 3.14 7.12
N VAL A 179 3.29 2.64 5.99
CA VAL A 179 2.74 1.46 5.31
C VAL A 179 2.83 0.24 6.22
N SER A 180 3.95 0.04 6.92
CA SER A 180 4.10 -1.04 7.90
C SER A 180 3.11 -0.92 9.06
N ASP A 181 2.94 0.25 9.63
CA ASP A 181 2.02 0.51 10.74
C ASP A 181 0.57 0.26 10.32
N LEU A 182 0.19 0.70 9.12
CA LEU A 182 -1.13 0.44 8.54
C LEU A 182 -1.34 -1.03 8.23
N ALA A 183 -0.35 -1.72 7.67
CA ALA A 183 -0.42 -3.16 7.44
C ALA A 183 -0.59 -3.94 8.75
N ILE A 184 0.10 -3.52 9.83
CA ILE A 184 -0.08 -4.09 11.17
C ILE A 184 -1.50 -3.85 11.68
N GLU A 185 -2.03 -2.63 11.56
CA GLU A 185 -3.38 -2.31 12.03
C GLU A 185 -4.46 -3.07 11.24
N TYR A 186 -4.34 -3.13 9.92
CA TYR A 186 -5.25 -3.90 9.08
C TYR A 186 -5.15 -5.39 9.39
N GLY A 187 -3.95 -5.91 9.62
CA GLY A 187 -3.72 -7.26 10.09
C GLY A 187 -4.44 -7.54 11.41
N LYS A 188 -4.42 -6.61 12.37
CA LYS A 188 -5.21 -6.73 13.61
C LYS A 188 -6.71 -6.74 13.34
N GLN A 189 -7.22 -5.91 12.44
CA GLN A 189 -8.65 -5.90 12.12
C GLN A 189 -9.09 -7.21 11.48
N TRP A 190 -8.31 -7.77 10.55
CA TRP A 190 -8.56 -9.09 9.98
C TRP A 190 -8.45 -10.21 11.02
N ASN A 191 -7.46 -10.15 11.92
CA ASN A 191 -7.37 -11.10 13.03
C ASN A 191 -8.63 -11.03 13.90
N ARG A 192 -9.10 -9.84 14.26
CA ARG A 192 -10.35 -9.65 15.02
C ARG A 192 -11.57 -10.18 14.25
N TYR A 193 -11.64 -9.95 12.94
CA TYR A 193 -12.71 -10.51 12.10
C TYR A 193 -12.77 -12.03 12.22
N PHE A 194 -11.62 -12.70 12.11
CA PHE A 194 -11.53 -14.16 12.25
C PHE A 194 -11.54 -14.63 13.70
N ASP A 195 -11.24 -13.79 14.70
CA ASP A 195 -11.15 -14.21 16.09
C ASP A 195 -12.44 -13.99 16.88
N GLU A 196 -13.03 -12.81 16.69
CA GLU A 196 -14.21 -12.31 17.41
C GLU A 196 -15.50 -12.56 16.61
N GLY A 197 -15.42 -12.64 15.27
CA GLY A 197 -16.55 -12.99 14.41
C GLY A 197 -17.00 -14.44 14.56
N ARG A 198 -18.20 -14.73 14.04
CA ARG A 198 -18.71 -16.12 13.94
C ARG A 198 -17.76 -16.95 13.08
N SER A 199 -17.68 -18.23 13.38
CA SER A 199 -16.94 -19.19 12.57
C SER A 199 -17.47 -19.20 11.13
N GLN A 200 -16.56 -19.32 10.16
CA GLN A 200 -16.94 -19.38 8.74
C GLN A 200 -16.40 -20.67 8.15
N THR A 201 -17.28 -21.44 7.53
CA THR A 201 -16.91 -22.69 6.86
C THR A 201 -16.19 -22.43 5.52
N LEU A 202 -15.77 -23.52 4.89
CA LEU A 202 -15.18 -23.53 3.56
C LEU A 202 -16.12 -23.00 2.47
N ILE A 203 -17.42 -22.91 2.73
CA ILE A 203 -18.43 -22.37 1.80
C ILE A 203 -18.70 -20.90 2.12
N ASP A 204 -18.80 -20.55 3.40
CA ASP A 204 -19.11 -19.18 3.86
C ASP A 204 -18.06 -18.16 3.41
N ARG A 205 -16.77 -18.53 3.47
CA ARG A 205 -15.68 -17.62 3.13
C ARG A 205 -15.64 -17.26 1.65
N PRO A 206 -15.64 -18.22 0.70
CA PRO A 206 -15.76 -17.88 -0.72
C PRO A 206 -17.05 -17.14 -1.05
N PHE A 207 -18.17 -17.48 -0.39
CA PHE A 207 -19.43 -16.79 -0.60
C PHE A 207 -19.36 -15.31 -0.18
N THR A 208 -18.82 -15.04 1.02
CA THR A 208 -18.56 -13.67 1.49
C THR A 208 -17.58 -12.96 0.53
N ALA A 209 -16.47 -13.61 0.17
CA ALA A 209 -15.46 -13.01 -0.70
C ALA A 209 -15.99 -12.70 -2.11
N TRP A 210 -16.87 -13.55 -2.65
CA TRP A 210 -17.53 -13.32 -3.92
C TRP A 210 -18.45 -12.10 -3.86
N PHE A 211 -19.25 -11.98 -2.80
CA PHE A 211 -20.14 -10.83 -2.60
C PHE A 211 -19.37 -9.51 -2.43
N TYR A 212 -18.23 -9.55 -1.73
CA TYR A 212 -17.35 -8.40 -1.50
C TYR A 212 -16.19 -8.32 -2.50
N SER A 213 -16.30 -8.95 -3.67
CA SER A 213 -15.17 -9.07 -4.60
C SER A 213 -14.63 -7.72 -5.09
N ASP A 214 -15.50 -6.74 -5.34
CA ASP A 214 -15.08 -5.40 -5.75
C ASP A 214 -14.30 -4.67 -4.65
N GLU A 215 -14.71 -4.81 -3.39
CA GLU A 215 -14.01 -4.22 -2.25
C GLU A 215 -12.68 -4.94 -1.99
N LEU A 216 -12.69 -6.27 -2.00
CA LEU A 216 -11.54 -7.11 -1.65
C LEU A 216 -10.49 -7.22 -2.77
N SER A 217 -10.86 -6.99 -4.03
CA SER A 217 -9.94 -7.01 -5.17
C SER A 217 -9.25 -5.67 -5.43
N SER A 218 -9.51 -4.65 -4.59
CA SER A 218 -8.86 -3.36 -4.73
C SER A 218 -7.33 -3.48 -4.60
N GLN A 219 -6.59 -2.62 -5.30
CA GLN A 219 -5.13 -2.56 -5.17
C GLN A 219 -4.67 -2.02 -3.80
N ASN A 220 -5.59 -1.59 -2.94
CA ASN A 220 -5.30 -0.99 -1.64
C ASN A 220 -5.36 -2.04 -0.54
N PHE A 221 -4.79 -1.71 0.62
CA PHE A 221 -5.12 -2.43 1.84
C PHE A 221 -6.61 -2.25 2.13
N VAL A 222 -7.31 -3.36 2.34
CA VAL A 222 -8.76 -3.42 2.56
C VAL A 222 -9.05 -3.91 3.97
N LEU A 223 -10.02 -3.27 4.62
CA LEU A 223 -10.52 -3.75 5.90
C LEU A 223 -11.38 -5.01 5.68
N PRO A 224 -11.54 -5.86 6.70
CA PRO A 224 -12.49 -6.96 6.63
C PRO A 224 -13.91 -6.47 6.32
N PRO A 225 -14.73 -7.26 5.61
CA PRO A 225 -16.12 -6.92 5.35
C PRO A 225 -16.89 -6.60 6.64
N LYS A 226 -17.80 -5.62 6.56
CA LYS A 226 -18.65 -5.23 7.70
C LYS A 226 -19.59 -6.34 8.14
N TYR A 227 -19.97 -7.23 7.22
CA TYR A 227 -20.86 -8.34 7.47
C TYR A 227 -20.21 -9.66 7.05
N GLN A 228 -20.40 -10.70 7.86
CA GLN A 228 -20.12 -12.07 7.50
C GLN A 228 -21.36 -12.65 6.84
N LEU A 229 -21.21 -13.33 5.71
CA LEU A 229 -22.30 -14.00 5.02
C LEU A 229 -22.16 -15.51 5.18
N PHE A 230 -23.28 -16.19 5.36
CA PHE A 230 -23.35 -17.64 5.53
C PHE A 230 -24.18 -18.28 4.44
N LEU A 231 -23.70 -19.40 3.94
CA LEU A 231 -24.36 -20.19 2.91
C LEU A 231 -24.18 -21.67 3.23
N ALA A 232 -25.30 -22.37 3.45
CA ALA A 232 -25.32 -23.77 3.84
C ALA A 232 -24.42 -24.07 5.06
N HIS A 233 -24.46 -23.22 6.07
CA HIS A 233 -23.64 -23.29 7.27
C HIS A 233 -24.22 -24.35 8.25
N PRO A 234 -23.50 -25.45 8.51
CA PRO A 234 -23.95 -26.48 9.44
C PRO A 234 -23.75 -26.05 10.89
N SER A 235 -24.68 -26.40 11.76
CA SER A 235 -24.56 -26.19 13.21
C SER A 235 -25.23 -27.32 14.00
N VAL A 236 -24.87 -27.42 15.29
CA VAL A 236 -25.52 -28.31 16.26
C VAL A 236 -26.24 -27.43 17.27
N LEU A 237 -27.45 -27.79 17.65
CA LEU A 237 -28.28 -26.97 18.54
C LEU A 237 -29.07 -27.83 19.53
N MET A 238 -29.65 -27.18 20.52
CA MET A 238 -30.63 -27.77 21.43
C MET A 238 -32.00 -27.16 21.14
N GLU A 239 -33.01 -28.00 20.93
CA GLU A 239 -34.33 -27.58 20.47
C GLU A 239 -35.44 -28.13 21.36
N TYR A 240 -36.37 -27.25 21.73
CA TYR A 240 -37.60 -27.54 22.44
C TYR A 240 -38.79 -27.57 21.46
N VAL A 241 -39.56 -28.65 21.45
CA VAL A 241 -40.82 -28.79 20.70
C VAL A 241 -41.92 -29.19 21.68
N GLY A 242 -42.98 -28.38 21.77
CA GLY A 242 -44.03 -28.56 22.77
C GLY A 242 -44.88 -29.81 22.56
N ASP A 243 -45.18 -30.12 21.30
CA ASP A 243 -46.08 -31.22 20.90
C ASP A 243 -45.36 -32.58 20.76
N ALA A 244 -44.05 -32.62 21.03
CA ALA A 244 -43.32 -33.88 21.11
C ALA A 244 -43.74 -34.68 22.35
N ASN A 245 -43.63 -36.01 22.27
CA ASN A 245 -43.95 -36.92 23.36
C ASN A 245 -43.21 -36.55 24.66
N ASP A 246 -43.86 -36.80 25.81
CA ASP A 246 -43.28 -36.57 27.13
C ASP A 246 -41.91 -37.25 27.30
N GLY A 247 -40.90 -36.42 27.58
CA GLY A 247 -39.51 -36.84 27.71
C GLY A 247 -38.65 -36.57 26.47
N SER A 248 -39.25 -36.25 25.32
CA SER A 248 -38.59 -35.94 24.04
C SER A 248 -38.79 -34.48 23.59
N GLN A 249 -39.31 -33.62 24.45
CA GLN A 249 -39.52 -32.21 24.10
C GLN A 249 -38.21 -31.46 23.90
N PHE A 250 -37.14 -31.76 24.64
CA PHE A 250 -35.86 -31.06 24.56
C PHE A 250 -34.74 -31.99 24.10
N GLU A 251 -34.30 -31.84 22.85
CA GLU A 251 -33.32 -32.73 22.24
C GLU A 251 -32.25 -31.96 21.44
N ALA A 252 -31.11 -32.61 21.22
CA ALA A 252 -30.10 -32.10 20.32
C ALA A 252 -30.57 -32.28 18.87
N ALA A 253 -30.36 -31.26 18.04
CA ALA A 253 -30.69 -31.29 16.62
C ALA A 253 -29.50 -30.81 15.78
N LEU A 254 -29.50 -31.23 14.52
CA LEU A 254 -28.63 -30.67 13.50
C LEU A 254 -29.35 -29.51 12.82
N ALA A 255 -28.61 -28.51 12.38
CA ALA A 255 -29.18 -27.40 11.64
C ALA A 255 -28.31 -27.01 10.46
N VAL A 256 -28.97 -26.50 9.42
CA VAL A 256 -28.34 -25.89 8.25
C VAL A 256 -28.89 -24.48 8.10
N GLU A 257 -28.02 -23.51 8.23
CA GLU A 257 -28.26 -22.11 7.92
C GLU A 257 -28.08 -21.93 6.40
N TRP A 258 -29.20 -21.81 5.68
CA TRP A 258 -29.21 -21.73 4.23
C TRP A 258 -28.66 -20.40 3.74
N LEU A 259 -29.10 -19.30 4.37
CA LEU A 259 -28.66 -17.94 4.07
C LEU A 259 -28.63 -17.16 5.37
N GLY A 260 -27.52 -16.47 5.61
CA GLY A 260 -27.33 -15.70 6.82
C GLY A 260 -26.47 -14.47 6.65
N ILE A 261 -26.71 -13.51 7.54
CA ILE A 261 -25.91 -12.29 7.66
C ILE A 261 -25.57 -12.04 9.13
N ASN A 262 -24.32 -11.67 9.41
CA ASN A 262 -23.86 -11.30 10.74
C ASN A 262 -23.02 -10.03 10.70
N ALA A 263 -23.52 -8.97 11.35
CA ALA A 263 -22.76 -7.77 11.67
C ALA A 263 -21.87 -8.06 12.87
N TRP A 264 -20.60 -8.38 12.61
CA TRP A 264 -19.71 -8.96 13.62
C TRP A 264 -19.12 -7.94 14.61
N GLN A 265 -19.13 -6.64 14.30
CA GLN A 265 -18.65 -5.57 15.19
C GLN A 265 -19.79 -4.84 15.88
N SER A 266 -20.77 -4.35 15.10
CA SER A 266 -21.81 -3.47 15.60
C SER A 266 -23.13 -3.71 14.89
N CYS A 267 -24.22 -3.64 15.65
CA CYS A 267 -25.57 -3.90 15.18
C CYS A 267 -26.47 -2.70 15.46
N PHE A 268 -27.09 -2.12 14.42
CA PHE A 268 -28.00 -0.96 14.57
C PHE A 268 -27.43 0.21 15.39
N GLY A 269 -26.11 0.44 15.30
CA GLY A 269 -25.42 1.49 16.04
C GLY A 269 -25.05 1.14 17.49
N ALA A 270 -25.34 -0.07 17.94
CA ALA A 270 -24.91 -0.59 19.23
C ALA A 270 -23.63 -1.43 19.11
N ASP A 271 -22.79 -1.37 20.14
CA ASP A 271 -21.51 -2.08 20.24
C ASP A 271 -21.70 -3.54 20.67
N PHE A 272 -22.53 -4.27 19.91
CA PHE A 272 -22.65 -5.71 20.01
C PHE A 272 -22.91 -6.30 18.63
N ALA A 273 -22.43 -7.52 18.41
CA ALA A 273 -22.63 -8.23 17.17
C ALA A 273 -24.03 -8.84 17.08
N CYS A 274 -24.64 -8.80 15.90
CA CYS A 274 -25.93 -9.42 15.65
C CYS A 274 -26.06 -9.94 14.22
N GLY A 275 -27.02 -10.83 14.02
CA GLY A 275 -27.32 -11.34 12.69
C GLY A 275 -28.66 -12.05 12.64
N ALA A 276 -29.03 -12.46 11.43
CA ALA A 276 -30.24 -13.25 11.20
C ALA A 276 -30.05 -14.18 10.00
N SER A 277 -30.73 -15.33 10.06
CA SER A 277 -30.59 -16.39 9.06
C SER A 277 -31.86 -17.19 8.85
N LEU A 278 -31.98 -17.74 7.63
CA LEU A 278 -32.94 -18.77 7.28
C LEU A 278 -32.34 -20.14 7.60
N VAL A 279 -33.03 -20.93 8.40
CA VAL A 279 -32.50 -22.19 8.92
C VAL A 279 -33.46 -23.35 8.66
N SER A 280 -32.89 -24.53 8.44
CA SER A 280 -33.57 -25.81 8.62
C SER A 280 -32.98 -26.58 9.79
N THR A 281 -33.82 -27.24 10.58
CA THR A 281 -33.42 -28.06 11.72
C THR A 281 -33.87 -29.51 11.51
N TYR A 282 -33.03 -30.47 11.85
CA TYR A 282 -33.30 -31.91 11.78
C TYR A 282 -33.10 -32.58 13.15
N SER A 283 -34.14 -33.24 13.65
CA SER A 283 -34.09 -34.09 14.85
C SER A 283 -35.02 -35.29 14.67
N ASP A 284 -34.52 -36.50 14.92
CA ASP A 284 -35.32 -37.73 14.92
C ASP A 284 -36.12 -37.82 16.22
N ARG A 285 -37.43 -37.55 16.15
CA ARG A 285 -38.34 -37.53 17.30
C ARG A 285 -39.58 -38.36 17.03
N ALA A 286 -40.01 -39.13 18.03
CA ALA A 286 -41.26 -39.86 17.92
C ALA A 286 -42.47 -38.91 17.95
N GLY A 287 -43.28 -38.92 16.90
CA GLY A 287 -44.61 -38.28 16.87
C GLY A 287 -44.66 -36.87 16.26
N VAL A 288 -43.55 -36.34 15.76
CA VAL A 288 -43.48 -35.06 15.03
C VAL A 288 -42.59 -35.21 13.79
N ASP A 289 -42.74 -34.32 12.81
CA ASP A 289 -41.86 -34.30 11.63
C ASP A 289 -40.39 -34.05 12.00
N ASP A 290 -39.48 -34.69 11.28
CA ASP A 290 -38.05 -34.60 11.59
C ASP A 290 -37.44 -33.24 11.19
N ILE A 291 -38.01 -32.57 10.18
CA ILE A 291 -37.44 -31.37 9.56
C ILE A 291 -38.30 -30.15 9.85
N GLY A 292 -37.67 -29.08 10.33
CA GLY A 292 -38.29 -27.78 10.53
C GLY A 292 -37.60 -26.67 9.78
N HIS A 293 -38.35 -25.62 9.46
CA HIS A 293 -37.85 -24.44 8.78
C HIS A 293 -38.18 -23.19 9.57
N GLY A 294 -37.27 -22.23 9.61
CA GLY A 294 -37.58 -20.96 10.25
C GLY A 294 -36.44 -19.97 10.27
N LEU A 295 -36.39 -19.20 11.35
CA LEU A 295 -35.49 -18.07 11.50
C LEU A 295 -34.57 -18.29 12.70
N MET A 296 -33.31 -17.91 12.52
CA MET A 296 -32.28 -17.87 13.55
C MET A 296 -31.82 -16.43 13.72
N LEU A 297 -31.62 -15.99 14.95
CA LEU A 297 -31.03 -14.72 15.31
C LEU A 297 -29.69 -14.97 16.00
N HIS A 298 -28.68 -14.22 15.60
CA HIS A 298 -27.33 -14.30 16.16
C HIS A 298 -27.08 -13.13 17.08
N VAL A 299 -26.42 -13.39 18.21
CA VAL A 299 -26.08 -12.38 19.21
C VAL A 299 -24.67 -12.63 19.74
N LYS A 300 -23.86 -11.56 19.79
CA LYS A 300 -22.47 -11.57 20.28
C LYS A 300 -21.56 -12.58 19.57
N ASN A 301 -21.82 -12.92 18.30
CA ASN A 301 -21.06 -13.88 17.49
C ASN A 301 -20.94 -15.32 18.06
N SER A 302 -21.49 -15.61 19.23
CA SER A 302 -21.30 -16.91 19.89
C SER A 302 -22.62 -17.58 20.22
N TYR A 303 -23.72 -16.84 20.31
CA TYR A 303 -25.02 -17.37 20.69
C TYR A 303 -26.01 -17.16 19.56
N SER A 304 -26.81 -18.17 19.28
CA SER A 304 -27.96 -18.01 18.39
C SER A 304 -29.18 -18.67 18.99
N PHE A 305 -30.33 -18.09 18.72
CA PHE A 305 -31.62 -18.65 19.09
C PHE A 305 -32.60 -18.44 17.96
N GLY A 306 -33.66 -19.22 17.92
CA GLY A 306 -34.62 -19.10 16.86
C GLY A 306 -35.84 -19.97 17.05
N ALA A 307 -36.67 -19.96 16.03
CA ALA A 307 -37.87 -20.75 15.99
C ALA A 307 -38.02 -21.38 14.60
N THR A 308 -38.51 -22.62 14.58
CA THR A 308 -38.84 -23.36 13.37
C THR A 308 -40.28 -23.86 13.43
N VAL A 309 -40.92 -23.98 12.28
CA VAL A 309 -42.24 -24.59 12.15
C VAL A 309 -42.10 -25.98 11.53
N ARG A 310 -42.84 -26.96 12.09
CA ARG A 310 -42.91 -28.36 11.67
C ARG A 310 -44.36 -28.84 11.77
N ASP A 311 -44.98 -29.21 10.66
CA ASP A 311 -46.39 -29.64 10.59
C ASP A 311 -47.41 -28.78 11.38
N GLY A 312 -47.16 -27.46 11.47
CA GLY A 312 -48.01 -26.53 12.22
C GLY A 312 -47.54 -26.23 13.65
N ASP A 313 -46.61 -27.00 14.18
CA ASP A 313 -46.06 -26.84 15.52
C ASP A 313 -44.79 -25.98 15.50
N VAL A 314 -44.55 -25.25 16.59
CA VAL A 314 -43.42 -24.33 16.73
C VAL A 314 -42.36 -24.92 17.66
N GLY A 315 -41.17 -25.17 17.11
CA GLY A 315 -39.96 -25.48 17.87
C GLY A 315 -39.16 -24.22 18.17
N TYR A 316 -38.55 -24.16 19.36
CA TYR A 316 -37.61 -23.10 19.75
C TYR A 316 -36.25 -23.70 20.01
N PHE A 317 -35.19 -23.06 19.55
CA PHE A 317 -33.85 -23.59 19.74
C PHE A 317 -32.84 -22.56 20.22
N ILE A 318 -31.76 -23.07 20.79
CA ILE A 318 -30.56 -22.32 21.17
C ILE A 318 -29.31 -23.08 20.70
N THR A 319 -28.30 -22.34 20.26
CA THR A 319 -27.00 -22.89 19.87
C THR A 319 -25.87 -21.96 20.31
N VAL A 320 -24.70 -22.57 20.50
CA VAL A 320 -23.42 -21.90 20.68
C VAL A 320 -22.56 -22.23 19.46
N ASP A 321 -21.77 -21.27 18.99
CA ASP A 321 -20.84 -21.49 17.88
C ASP A 321 -19.71 -22.45 18.29
N LEU A 322 -19.99 -23.76 18.18
CA LEU A 322 -19.04 -24.82 18.52
C LEU A 322 -17.91 -24.92 17.50
N LEU A 323 -18.14 -24.53 16.24
CA LEU A 323 -17.12 -24.54 15.20
C LEU A 323 -15.95 -23.63 15.57
N LYS A 324 -16.23 -22.52 16.27
CA LYS A 324 -15.21 -21.65 16.84
C LYS A 324 -14.23 -22.37 17.78
N ALA A 325 -14.70 -23.37 18.51
CA ALA A 325 -13.84 -24.17 19.40
C ALA A 325 -12.93 -25.13 18.63
N PHE A 326 -13.23 -25.42 17.35
CA PHE A 326 -12.46 -26.30 16.49
C PHE A 326 -11.60 -25.55 15.44
N GLU A 327 -11.76 -24.24 15.28
CA GLU A 327 -10.91 -23.41 14.42
C GLU A 327 -9.48 -23.33 15.00
N ASP A 328 -8.51 -23.96 14.32
CA ASP A 328 -7.08 -23.86 14.67
C ASP A 328 -6.51 -22.50 14.24
N LYS A 329 -6.74 -21.50 15.08
CA LYS A 329 -6.39 -20.09 14.84
C LYS A 329 -4.90 -19.84 14.57
N GLN A 330 -4.00 -20.69 15.07
CA GLN A 330 -2.56 -20.46 14.94
C GLN A 330 -2.00 -20.87 13.58
N SER A 331 -2.53 -21.91 12.95
CA SER A 331 -2.03 -22.39 11.66
C SER A 331 -2.45 -21.48 10.51
N GLU A 332 -3.63 -20.86 10.60
CA GLU A 332 -4.15 -19.97 9.57
C GLU A 332 -3.43 -18.61 9.53
N VAL A 333 -3.21 -17.99 10.69
CA VAL A 333 -2.42 -16.74 10.79
C VAL A 333 -1.00 -16.95 10.28
N LYS A 334 -0.38 -18.10 10.58
CA LYS A 334 0.94 -18.46 10.04
C LYS A 334 0.93 -18.57 8.52
N ALA A 335 -0.10 -19.16 7.93
CA ALA A 335 -0.20 -19.28 6.48
C ALA A 335 -0.29 -17.92 5.77
N TRP A 336 -1.06 -16.97 6.32
CA TRP A 336 -1.13 -15.60 5.81
C TRP A 336 0.18 -14.82 6.02
N GLN A 337 0.82 -14.99 7.18
CA GLN A 337 2.11 -14.36 7.46
C GLN A 337 3.21 -14.85 6.50
N ILE A 338 3.23 -16.15 6.18
CA ILE A 338 4.15 -16.73 5.19
C ILE A 338 3.91 -16.08 3.83
N LYS A 339 2.65 -16.05 3.37
CA LYS A 339 2.29 -15.48 2.05
C LYS A 339 2.59 -13.98 1.96
N ALA A 340 2.39 -13.23 3.05
CA ALA A 340 2.75 -11.82 3.12
C ALA A 340 4.28 -11.63 3.08
N ASN A 341 5.05 -12.46 3.78
CA ASN A 341 6.52 -12.42 3.73
C ASN A 341 7.08 -12.74 2.34
N GLU A 342 6.48 -13.71 1.65
CA GLU A 342 6.80 -14.05 0.25
C GLU A 342 6.56 -12.87 -0.69
N ILE A 343 5.40 -12.21 -0.60
CA ILE A 343 5.05 -11.05 -1.43
C ILE A 343 5.95 -9.84 -1.13
N LEU A 344 6.33 -9.65 0.13
CA LEU A 344 7.17 -8.54 0.56
C LEU A 344 8.68 -8.78 0.37
N GLY A 345 9.07 -9.89 -0.26
CA GLY A 345 10.47 -10.17 -0.60
C GLY A 345 11.39 -10.36 0.61
N LYS A 346 10.84 -10.63 1.80
CA LYS A 346 11.67 -11.12 2.91
C LYS A 346 11.92 -12.59 2.63
N GLU A 347 13.08 -12.91 2.05
CA GLU A 347 13.56 -14.28 2.00
C GLU A 347 13.42 -14.88 3.40
N THR A 348 12.63 -15.95 3.48
CA THR A 348 12.54 -16.77 4.68
C THR A 348 13.90 -17.43 4.85
N GLY A 349 14.78 -16.76 5.59
CA GLY A 349 16.06 -17.31 6.00
C GLY A 349 15.81 -18.63 6.73
N GLN A 350 16.20 -19.73 6.08
CA GLN A 350 16.33 -21.05 6.68
C GLN A 350 17.51 -21.09 7.65
#